data_AF-A0A961YFY2-F1
#
_entry.id   AF-A0A961YFY2-F1
#
_cell.length_a   1.000
_cell.length_b   1.000
_cell.length_c   1.000
_cell.angle_alpha   90.00
_cell.angle_beta   90.00
_cell.angle_gamma   90.00
#
_symmetry.space_group_name_H-M   'P 1'
#
loop_
_entity.id
_entity.type
_entity.pdbx_description
1 polymer ?
#
loop_
_entity_poly.entity_id
_entity_poly.type
_entity_poly.pdbx_seq_one_letter_code
_entity_poly.pdbx_strand_id
1 'polypeptide(L)'
;MRSIDRILSKPKAASAGAHDKASEKRFAPRRSGMTPAVVYLEDGPGSFPCLIRDMSTTGARLELRQGWDRDFSAGVSNDDRIRLVVRLDRVMYECKIVRCGAKELGVKFTAAPKPLARAQREA
;
A
#
# COMPACT_ATOMS: atom_id res chain seq x y z
N MET A 1 -30.72 50.77 -22.66
CA MET A 1 -29.57 50.34 -23.49
C MET A 1 -29.04 49.03 -22.92
N ARG A 2 -28.84 48.05 -23.79
CA ARG A 2 -28.57 46.63 -23.49
C ARG A 2 -27.08 46.37 -23.23
N SER A 3 -26.79 45.12 -22.84
CA SER A 3 -25.48 44.43 -22.72
C SER A 3 -24.93 44.47 -21.29
N ILE A 4 -24.58 43.35 -20.65
CA ILE A 4 -23.52 42.41 -21.06
C ILE A 4 -23.81 40.97 -20.62
N ASP A 5 -23.43 40.08 -21.52
CA ASP A 5 -23.40 38.63 -21.56
C ASP A 5 -22.56 37.90 -20.48
N ARG A 6 -22.86 36.59 -20.37
CA ARG A 6 -21.94 35.44 -20.23
C ARG A 6 -21.50 34.87 -18.86
N ILE A 7 -21.94 33.61 -18.68
CA ILE A 7 -21.15 32.37 -18.48
C ILE A 7 -21.02 31.76 -17.07
N LEU A 8 -21.58 30.54 -16.98
CA LEU A 8 -21.30 29.47 -16.04
C LEU A 8 -19.81 29.29 -15.73
N SER A 9 -19.45 29.09 -14.45
CA SER A 9 -18.41 28.13 -14.08
C SER A 9 -18.54 27.67 -12.63
N LYS A 10 -18.42 26.35 -12.48
CA LYS A 10 -18.58 25.51 -11.28
C LYS A 10 -17.71 25.91 -10.08
N PRO A 11 -18.13 25.57 -8.85
CA PRO A 11 -17.33 25.75 -7.65
C PRO A 11 -16.09 24.85 -7.68
N LYS A 12 -14.91 25.46 -7.58
CA LYS A 12 -13.64 24.76 -7.39
C LYS A 12 -13.49 24.45 -5.90
N ALA A 13 -13.74 23.19 -5.55
CA ALA A 13 -13.30 22.63 -4.29
C ALA A 13 -11.76 22.79 -4.19
N ALA A 14 -11.31 23.63 -3.25
CA ALA A 14 -9.92 23.71 -2.85
C ALA A 14 -9.80 23.08 -1.46
N SER A 15 -9.08 21.97 -1.45
CA SER A 15 -8.73 21.11 -0.33
C SER A 15 -8.14 21.85 0.85
N ALA A 16 -8.65 21.52 2.04
CA ALA A 16 -8.03 21.77 3.33
C ALA A 16 -6.60 21.19 3.36
N GLY A 17 -5.63 22.05 3.62
CA GLY A 17 -4.25 21.66 3.87
C GLY A 17 -3.67 22.61 4.91
N ALA A 18 -3.94 22.34 6.18
CA ALA A 18 -3.34 23.08 7.27
C ALA A 18 -3.09 22.17 8.48
N HIS A 19 -1.83 22.17 8.91
CA HIS A 19 -1.26 21.75 10.19
C HIS A 19 -1.17 20.24 10.50
N ASP A 20 0.05 19.69 10.41
CA ASP A 20 0.86 19.43 11.60
C ASP A 20 2.32 19.14 11.23
N LYS A 21 3.24 20.06 11.57
CA LYS A 21 4.69 19.86 11.42
C LYS A 21 5.24 19.20 12.70
N ALA A 22 4.85 17.96 12.95
CA ALA A 22 5.53 17.13 13.95
C ALA A 22 6.73 16.46 13.30
N SER A 23 7.94 16.81 13.78
CA SER A 23 9.27 16.29 13.41
C SER A 23 9.26 14.86 12.82
N GLU A 24 9.27 14.78 11.48
CA GLU A 24 9.27 13.52 10.74
C GLU A 24 10.68 12.91 10.75
N LYS A 25 10.95 12.01 11.70
CA LYS A 25 12.22 11.25 11.83
C LYS A 25 12.47 10.23 10.70
N ARG A 26 11.74 10.28 9.59
CA ARG A 26 11.74 9.22 8.57
C ARG A 26 12.56 9.65 7.35
N PHE A 27 13.36 8.71 6.85
CA PHE A 27 14.29 8.93 5.74
C PHE A 27 13.60 9.12 4.37
N ALA A 28 12.31 8.82 4.23
CA ALA A 28 11.59 8.93 2.97
C ALA A 28 10.09 9.25 3.15
N PRO A 29 9.50 10.13 2.30
CA PRO A 29 8.09 10.47 2.34
C PRO A 29 7.22 9.27 1.95
N ARG A 30 6.08 9.12 2.63
CA ARG A 30 5.10 8.05 2.35
C ARG A 30 3.97 8.57 1.47
N ARG A 31 3.65 7.85 0.39
CA ARG A 31 2.41 8.12 -0.37
C ARG A 31 1.25 7.47 0.38
N SER A 32 0.37 8.29 0.93
CA SER A 32 -0.89 7.84 1.53
C SER A 32 -1.85 7.42 0.42
N GLY A 33 -2.23 6.16 0.38
CA GLY A 33 -3.17 5.62 -0.60
C GLY A 33 -3.54 4.20 -0.22
N MET A 34 -4.79 3.79 -0.46
CA MET A 34 -5.22 2.40 -0.29
C MET A 34 -4.93 1.62 -1.58
N THR A 35 -3.75 1.01 -1.66
CA THR A 35 -3.37 0.21 -2.83
C THR A 35 -3.66 -1.27 -2.56
N PRO A 36 -4.50 -1.94 -3.37
CA PRO A 36 -4.74 -3.37 -3.21
C PRO A 36 -3.48 -4.18 -3.53
N ALA A 37 -3.10 -5.04 -2.60
CA ALA A 37 -1.94 -5.91 -2.72
C ALA A 37 -2.25 -7.32 -2.22
N VAL A 38 -1.34 -8.25 -2.52
CA VAL A 38 -1.40 -9.63 -2.02
C VAL A 38 -0.05 -9.94 -1.41
N VAL A 39 -0.05 -10.51 -0.21
CA VAL A 39 1.15 -11.05 0.42
C VAL A 39 1.19 -12.54 0.16
N TYR A 40 2.36 -13.04 -0.21
CA TYR A 40 2.69 -14.45 -0.28
C TYR A 40 3.73 -14.76 0.80
N LEU A 41 3.40 -15.67 1.70
CA LEU A 41 4.36 -16.20 2.67
C LEU A 41 5.30 -17.19 1.94
N GLU A 42 6.59 -17.18 2.25
CA GLU A 42 7.51 -18.18 1.69
C GLU A 42 7.30 -19.56 2.34
N ASP A 43 7.17 -19.60 3.66
CA ASP A 43 7.10 -20.84 4.45
C ASP A 43 5.69 -21.14 5.01
N GLY A 44 4.68 -20.38 4.57
CA GLY A 44 3.32 -20.43 5.11
C GLY A 44 2.28 -20.97 4.11
N PRO A 45 1.15 -21.52 4.59
CA PRO A 45 0.18 -22.23 3.74
C PRO A 45 -0.73 -21.32 2.89
N GLY A 46 -0.35 -20.07 2.61
CA GLY A 46 -1.22 -19.23 1.80
C GLY A 46 -0.75 -17.83 1.46
N SER A 47 -1.53 -17.22 0.57
CA SER A 47 -1.48 -15.81 0.24
C SER A 47 -2.73 -15.12 0.78
N PHE A 48 -2.60 -13.89 1.26
CA PHE A 48 -3.75 -13.12 1.75
C PHE A 48 -3.83 -11.74 1.08
N PRO A 49 -5.05 -11.26 0.74
CA PRO A 49 -5.26 -9.93 0.22
C PRO A 49 -5.09 -8.89 1.33
N CYS A 50 -4.36 -7.84 1.04
CA CYS A 50 -4.15 -6.73 1.96
C CYS A 50 -4.27 -5.38 1.23
N LEU A 51 -4.32 -4.32 2.01
CA LEU A 51 -4.25 -2.96 1.53
C LEU A 51 -2.94 -2.35 2.02
N ILE A 52 -2.16 -1.79 1.11
CA ILE A 52 -1.06 -0.91 1.49
C ILE A 52 -1.70 0.38 1.97
N ARG A 53 -1.40 0.82 3.20
CA ARG A 53 -1.86 2.10 3.77
C ARG A 53 -0.84 3.20 3.57
N ASP A 54 0.43 2.82 3.72
CA ASP A 54 1.56 3.70 3.46
C ASP A 54 2.70 2.91 2.85
N MET A 55 3.42 3.54 1.92
CA MET A 55 4.58 2.97 1.26
C MET A 55 5.67 4.03 1.17
N SER A 56 6.89 3.66 1.55
CA SER A 56 8.11 4.43 1.35
C SER A 56 9.04 3.68 0.38
N THR A 57 10.24 4.22 0.16
CA THR A 57 11.29 3.54 -0.60
C THR A 57 11.86 2.30 0.10
N THR A 58 11.67 2.16 1.41
CA THR A 58 12.30 1.13 2.25
C THR A 58 11.32 0.14 2.86
N GLY A 59 10.02 0.38 2.76
CA GLY A 59 9.03 -0.50 3.35
C GLY A 59 7.59 -0.01 3.14
N ALA A 60 6.67 -0.75 3.74
CA ALA A 60 5.25 -0.44 3.68
C ALA A 60 4.54 -0.84 4.97
N ARG A 61 3.41 -0.18 5.24
CA ARG A 61 2.43 -0.63 6.22
C ARG A 61 1.25 -1.22 5.48
N LEU A 62 0.97 -2.47 5.79
CA LEU A 62 -0.14 -3.23 5.24
C LEU A 62 -1.24 -3.32 6.29
N GLU A 63 -2.48 -3.35 5.82
CA GLU A 63 -3.65 -3.60 6.63
C GLU A 63 -4.43 -4.76 6.02
N LEU A 64 -4.97 -5.63 6.88
CA LEU A 64 -5.89 -6.67 6.43
C LEU A 64 -7.13 -6.04 5.80
N ARG A 65 -7.59 -6.64 4.71
CA ARG A 65 -8.87 -6.25 4.14
C ARG A 65 -10.00 -6.68 5.08
N GLN A 66 -10.98 -5.80 5.29
CA GLN A 66 -12.21 -6.12 6.02
C GLN A 66 -12.88 -7.37 5.42
N GLY A 67 -13.27 -8.32 6.28
CA GLY A 67 -13.85 -9.61 5.87
C GLY A 67 -12.84 -10.76 5.73
N TRP A 68 -11.55 -10.51 5.99
CA TRP A 68 -10.59 -11.58 6.20
C TRP A 68 -10.62 -12.00 7.68
N ASP A 69 -10.94 -13.27 7.94
CA ASP A 69 -11.26 -13.78 9.28
C ASP A 69 -10.02 -14.24 10.07
N ARG A 70 -8.83 -14.18 9.46
CA ARG A 70 -7.56 -14.52 10.11
C ARG A 70 -6.71 -13.28 10.34
N ASP A 71 -6.46 -12.99 11.61
CA ASP A 71 -5.50 -11.98 12.02
C ASP A 71 -4.08 -12.34 11.56
N PHE A 72 -3.22 -11.33 11.36
CA PHE A 72 -1.81 -11.57 11.02
C PHE A 72 -1.06 -12.32 12.13
N SER A 73 -1.54 -12.27 13.37
CA SER A 73 -0.96 -12.98 14.51
C SER A 73 -1.09 -14.51 14.41
N ALA A 74 -1.99 -15.04 13.58
CA ALA A 74 -2.34 -16.46 13.56
C ALA A 74 -1.45 -17.34 12.66
N GLY A 75 -0.24 -16.90 12.33
CA GLY A 75 0.68 -17.69 11.49
C GLY A 75 1.77 -16.90 10.79
N VAL A 76 2.08 -15.70 11.31
CA VAL A 76 3.13 -14.86 10.74
C VAL A 76 3.98 -14.31 11.88
N SER A 77 5.28 -14.58 11.84
CA SER A 77 6.26 -14.13 12.82
C SER A 77 6.92 -12.83 12.38
N ASN A 78 7.45 -12.09 13.36
CA ASN A 78 8.49 -11.12 13.05
C ASN A 78 9.68 -11.89 12.44
N ASP A 79 10.34 -11.27 11.48
CA ASP A 79 11.44 -11.80 10.69
C ASP A 79 11.08 -12.74 9.52
N ASP A 80 9.82 -13.12 9.34
CA ASP A 80 9.41 -13.92 8.18
C ASP A 80 9.63 -13.15 6.87
N ARG A 81 10.05 -13.91 5.85
CA ARG A 81 10.19 -13.41 4.49
C ARG A 81 8.88 -13.59 3.74
N ILE A 82 8.49 -12.53 3.05
CA ILE A 82 7.26 -12.48 2.29
C ILE A 82 7.50 -11.80 0.95
N ARG A 83 6.64 -12.12 -0.01
CA ARG A 83 6.56 -11.42 -1.29
C ARG A 83 5.29 -10.59 -1.32
N LEU A 84 5.43 -9.27 -1.41
CA LEU A 84 4.33 -8.32 -1.55
C LEU A 84 4.11 -8.02 -3.02
N VAL A 85 2.95 -8.38 -3.55
CA VAL A 85 2.56 -8.11 -4.94
C VAL A 85 1.57 -6.95 -4.99
N VAL A 86 2.01 -5.85 -5.59
CA VAL A 86 1.18 -4.68 -5.86
C VAL A 86 0.48 -4.90 -7.20
N ARG A 87 -0.84 -5.14 -7.16
CA ARG A 87 -1.59 -5.59 -8.33
C ARG A 87 -1.70 -4.54 -9.43
N LEU A 88 -1.89 -3.27 -9.05
CA LEU A 88 -2.06 -2.17 -10.00
C LEU A 88 -0.79 -1.92 -10.82
N ASP A 89 0.35 -1.88 -10.13
CA ASP A 89 1.64 -1.58 -10.76
C ASP A 89 2.32 -2.83 -11.33
N ARG A 90 1.79 -4.02 -11.03
CA ARG A 90 2.40 -5.32 -11.36
C ARG A 90 3.85 -5.41 -10.89
N VAL A 91 4.09 -4.98 -9.66
CA VAL A 91 5.42 -5.01 -9.04
C VAL A 91 5.39 -5.97 -7.87
N MET A 92 6.43 -6.78 -7.74
CA MET A 92 6.70 -7.63 -6.60
C MET A 92 7.84 -7.04 -5.78
N TYR A 93 7.63 -6.98 -4.46
CA TYR A 93 8.63 -6.61 -3.48
C TYR A 93 8.97 -7.82 -2.62
N GLU A 94 10.26 -8.12 -2.50
CA GLU A 94 10.74 -9.03 -1.45
C GLU A 94 10.84 -8.24 -0.16
N CYS A 95 10.17 -8.73 0.87
CA CYS A 95 10.03 -8.03 2.13
C CYS A 95 10.30 -8.97 3.30
N LYS A 96 10.68 -8.35 4.42
CA LYS A 96 10.76 -8.99 5.73
C LYS A 96 9.77 -8.32 6.67
N ILE A 97 9.10 -9.10 7.50
CA ILE A 97 8.18 -8.57 8.50
C ILE A 97 8.99 -8.01 9.66
N VAL A 98 8.72 -6.75 9.99
CA VAL A 98 9.40 -6.03 11.08
C VAL A 98 8.45 -5.68 12.23
N ARG A 99 7.15 -5.80 12.00
CA ARG A 99 6.12 -5.58 13.02
C ARG A 99 4.85 -6.35 12.66
N CYS A 100 4.42 -7.23 13.53
CA CYS A 100 3.14 -7.91 13.44
C CYS A 100 2.14 -7.35 14.48
N GLY A 101 0.93 -7.04 14.03
CA GLY A 101 -0.21 -6.70 14.89
C GLY A 101 -1.49 -7.35 14.35
N ALA A 102 -2.60 -7.30 15.09
CA ALA A 102 -3.82 -8.03 14.73
C ALA A 102 -4.33 -7.71 13.30
N LYS A 103 -4.43 -6.41 12.96
CA LYS A 103 -4.95 -5.92 11.67
C LYS A 103 -3.92 -5.25 10.78
N GLU A 104 -2.69 -5.10 11.27
CA GLU A 104 -1.65 -4.33 10.60
C GLU A 104 -0.33 -5.08 10.56
N LEU A 105 0.38 -4.95 9.45
CA LEU A 105 1.69 -5.56 9.24
C LEU A 105 2.67 -4.50 8.75
N GLY A 106 3.77 -4.34 9.47
CA GLY A 106 4.91 -3.54 9.04
C GLY A 106 5.92 -4.40 8.31
N VAL A 107 6.27 -4.01 7.09
CA VAL A 107 7.19 -4.77 6.24
C VAL A 107 8.34 -3.86 5.77
N LYS A 108 9.55 -4.42 5.71
CA LYS A 108 10.75 -3.78 5.19
C LYS A 108 11.16 -4.44 3.89
N PHE A 109 11.46 -3.66 2.86
CA PHE A 109 11.93 -4.18 1.58
C PHE A 109 13.38 -4.67 1.71
N THR A 110 13.63 -5.88 1.24
CA THR A 110 14.95 -6.53 1.30
C THR A 110 15.68 -6.49 -0.04
N ALA A 111 14.95 -6.24 -1.14
CA ALA A 111 15.50 -6.14 -2.48
C ALA A 111 14.81 -5.03 -3.29
N ALA A 112 15.39 -4.69 -4.44
CA ALA A 112 14.77 -3.79 -5.40
C ALA A 112 13.45 -4.38 -5.95
N PRO A 113 12.45 -3.54 -6.28
CA PRO A 113 11.19 -3.98 -6.87
C PRO A 113 11.43 -4.77 -8.16
N LYS A 114 10.78 -5.92 -8.29
CA LYS A 114 10.81 -6.75 -9.49
C LYS A 114 9.51 -6.56 -10.28
N PRO A 115 9.55 -6.07 -11.53
CA PRO A 115 8.39 -6.07 -12.39
C PRO A 115 7.90 -7.51 -12.61
N LEU A 116 6.62 -7.75 -12.40
CA LEU A 116 6.00 -9.02 -12.78
C LEU A 116 5.82 -9.01 -14.30
N ALA A 117 6.58 -9.87 -14.97
CA ALA A 117 6.40 -10.12 -16.40
C ALA A 117 4.92 -10.44 -16.66
N ARG A 118 4.39 -9.93 -17.77
CA ARG A 118 3.05 -10.27 -18.23
C ARG A 118 3.07 -11.78 -18.50
N ALA A 119 2.43 -12.58 -17.65
CA ALA A 119 2.20 -13.98 -17.95
C ALA A 119 1.52 -14.02 -19.33
N GLN A 120 2.22 -14.55 -20.33
CA GLN A 120 1.59 -14.89 -21.59
C GLN A 120 0.52 -15.90 -21.23
N ARG A 121 -0.76 -15.51 -21.38
CA ARG A 121 -1.83 -16.49 -21.41
C ARG A 121 -1.55 -17.31 -22.66
N GLU A 122 -1.06 -18.55 -22.50
CA GLU A 122 -1.24 -19.56 -23.54
C GLU A 122 -2.75 -19.65 -23.80
N ALA A 123 -3.08 -19.49 -25.08
CA ALA A 123 -4.42 -19.44 -25.62
C ALA A 123 -5.03 -20.84 -25.74
#